data_AF-A0A7V9PYS2-F1
#
_entry.id   AF-A0A7V9PYS2-F1
#
_cell.length_a   1.000
_cell.length_b   1.000
_cell.length_c   1.000
_cell.angle_alpha   90.00
_cell.angle_beta   90.00
_cell.angle_gamma   90.00
#
_symmetry.space_group_name_H-M   'P 1'
#
loop_
_entity.id
_entity.type
_entity.pdbx_description
1 polymer ?
#
loop_
_entity_poly.entity_id
_entity_poly.type
_entity_poly.pdbx_seq_one_letter_code
_entity_poly.pdbx_strand_id
1 'polypeptide(L)'
;MTGEEDLAGPRQSNWRVFVRLLGFLRPYRGSLTVSSALAIGSQVAGILVPILVGVIINELSRDPDTGVADPDTEVIAFWVGAIVVLGLVRAGLQVGRRLLSGRQALGVEYDLRDDVYAHFLRLSFGFYDRSQVGQLMSRATIDLQSVRFFLGYGLIFF
;
A
#
# COMPACT_ATOMS: atom_id res chain seq x y z
N MET A 1 42.18 -20.26 17.98
CA MET A 1 41.25 -20.76 16.95
C MET A 1 40.06 -21.35 17.70
N THR A 2 39.07 -20.50 17.96
CA THR A 2 37.70 -20.49 17.39
C THR A 2 36.71 -21.22 18.31
N GLY A 3 36.29 -20.52 19.36
CA GLY A 3 35.21 -20.91 20.28
C GLY A 3 34.00 -19.99 20.12
N GLU A 4 33.67 -19.60 18.89
CA GLU A 4 32.60 -18.65 18.55
C GLU A 4 31.32 -19.34 18.04
N GLU A 5 31.19 -20.66 18.18
CA GLU A 5 30.10 -21.41 17.54
C GLU A 5 28.80 -21.53 18.37
N ASP A 6 28.73 -21.00 19.60
CA ASP A 6 27.65 -21.33 20.54
C ASP A 6 26.75 -20.16 20.99
N LEU A 7 26.53 -19.17 20.12
CA LEU A 7 25.55 -18.08 20.34
C LEU A 7 24.25 -18.22 19.53
N ALA A 8 23.98 -19.39 18.97
CA ALA A 8 22.72 -19.65 18.27
C ALA A 8 21.59 -19.91 19.28
N GLY A 9 21.07 -18.83 19.89
CA GLY A 9 19.82 -18.87 20.63
C GLY A 9 18.68 -19.50 19.80
N PRO A 10 17.61 -20.01 20.44
CA PRO A 10 16.57 -20.78 19.76
C PRO A 10 16.02 -19.99 18.57
N ARG A 11 16.12 -20.58 17.36
CA ARG A 11 15.55 -20.04 16.11
C ARG A 11 14.04 -19.91 16.27
N GLN A 12 13.57 -18.81 16.85
CA GLN A 12 12.17 -18.46 16.79
C GLN A 12 11.82 -18.33 15.31
N SER A 13 10.85 -19.13 14.86
CA SER A 13 10.44 -19.14 13.47
C SER A 13 9.89 -17.76 13.11
N ASN A 14 10.65 -16.99 12.31
CA ASN A 14 10.28 -15.65 11.81
C ASN A 14 8.86 -15.64 11.20
N TRP A 15 8.46 -16.76 10.62
CA TRP A 15 7.12 -16.99 10.10
C TRP A 15 6.02 -16.86 11.16
N ARG A 16 6.23 -17.41 12.35
CA ARG A 16 5.23 -17.39 13.44
C ARG A 16 5.00 -15.96 13.95
N VAL A 17 6.07 -15.17 14.04
CA VAL A 17 6.00 -13.74 14.40
C VAL A 17 5.27 -12.96 13.32
N PHE A 18 5.61 -13.19 12.05
CA PHE A 18 4.95 -12.56 10.90
C PHE A 18 3.44 -12.84 10.87
N VAL A 19 3.01 -14.10 11.05
CA VAL A 19 1.59 -14.47 11.10
C VAL A 19 0.87 -13.80 12.28
N ARG A 20 1.54 -13.62 13.41
CA ARG A 20 0.97 -12.89 14.56
C ARG A 20 0.76 -11.41 14.22
N LEU A 21 1.71 -10.78 13.53
CA LEU A 21 1.59 -9.38 13.08
C LEU A 21 0.47 -9.19 12.05
N LEU A 22 0.28 -10.15 11.14
CA LEU A 22 -0.88 -10.19 10.24
C LEU A 22 -2.22 -10.22 11.00
N GLY A 23 -2.24 -10.69 12.25
CA GLY A 23 -3.40 -10.61 13.14
C GLY A 23 -3.92 -9.18 13.31
N PHE A 24 -3.05 -8.17 13.34
CA PHE A 24 -3.44 -6.76 13.46
C PHE A 24 -4.16 -6.21 12.21
N LEU A 25 -4.12 -6.92 11.09
CA LEU A 25 -4.88 -6.56 9.89
C LEU A 25 -6.34 -7.06 9.93
N ARG A 26 -6.69 -7.96 10.87
CA ARG A 26 -8.06 -8.52 10.99
C ARG A 26 -9.16 -7.47 11.11
N PRO A 27 -9.04 -6.44 11.97
CA PRO A 27 -10.07 -5.41 12.10
C PRO A 27 -10.30 -4.63 10.79
N TYR A 28 -9.28 -4.55 9.93
CA TYR A 28 -9.29 -3.76 8.70
C TYR A 28 -9.66 -4.55 7.44
N ARG A 29 -10.10 -5.81 7.55
CA ARG A 29 -10.37 -6.70 6.40
C ARG A 29 -11.34 -6.12 5.38
N GLY A 30 -12.47 -5.54 5.81
CA GLY A 30 -13.43 -4.94 4.88
C GLY A 30 -12.83 -3.77 4.10
N SER A 31 -12.09 -2.92 4.80
CA SER A 31 -11.35 -1.80 4.20
C SER A 31 -10.29 -2.30 3.21
N LEU A 32 -9.55 -3.38 3.56
CA LEU A 32 -8.56 -4.01 2.69
C LEU A 32 -9.17 -4.57 1.41
N THR A 33 -10.36 -5.19 1.49
CA THR A 33 -11.08 -5.64 0.31
C THR A 33 -11.46 -4.47 -0.61
N VAL A 34 -11.94 -3.37 -0.03
CA VAL A 34 -12.29 -2.16 -0.80
C VAL A 34 -11.05 -1.53 -1.43
N SER A 35 -9.94 -1.38 -0.71
CA SER A 35 -8.70 -0.82 -1.28
C SER A 35 -8.12 -1.74 -2.37
N SER A 36 -8.26 -3.06 -2.22
CA SER A 36 -7.86 -4.03 -3.25
C SER A 36 -8.73 -3.91 -4.51
N ALA A 37 -10.05 -3.74 -4.36
CA ALA A 37 -10.95 -3.51 -5.49
C ALA A 37 -10.62 -2.20 -6.22
N LEU A 38 -10.37 -1.12 -5.48
CA LEU A 38 -9.93 0.16 -6.04
C LEU A 38 -8.58 0.04 -6.77
N ALA A 39 -7.65 -0.76 -6.23
CA ALA A 39 -6.37 -1.04 -6.86
C ALA A 39 -6.52 -1.76 -8.20
N ILE A 40 -7.30 -2.84 -8.24
CA ILE A 40 -7.55 -3.58 -9.48
C ILE A 40 -8.24 -2.65 -10.49
N GLY A 41 -9.25 -1.90 -10.06
CA GLY A 41 -9.94 -0.93 -10.91
C GLY A 41 -9.00 0.14 -11.48
N SER A 42 -8.08 0.69 -10.68
CA SER A 42 -7.13 1.70 -11.17
C SER A 42 -6.12 1.13 -12.16
N GLN A 43 -5.73 -0.14 -12.01
CA GLN A 43 -4.86 -0.83 -12.98
C GLN A 43 -5.57 -1.13 -14.29
N VAL A 44 -6.82 -1.62 -14.22
CA VAL A 44 -7.66 -1.82 -15.41
C VAL A 44 -7.84 -0.50 -16.16
N ALA A 45 -8.19 0.58 -15.47
CA ALA A 45 -8.27 1.92 -16.07
C ALA A 45 -6.93 2.36 -16.67
N GLY A 46 -5.81 2.04 -16.01
CA GLY A 46 -4.46 2.31 -16.51
C GLY A 46 -4.12 1.60 -17.82
N ILE A 47 -4.64 0.37 -18.02
CA ILE A 47 -4.49 -0.40 -19.25
C ILE A 47 -5.46 0.10 -20.34
N LEU A 48 -6.66 0.54 -19.96
CA LEU A 48 -7.63 1.07 -20.91
C LEU A 48 -7.17 2.37 -21.59
N VAL A 49 -6.37 3.21 -20.91
CA VAL A 49 -5.84 4.46 -21.49
C VAL A 49 -5.03 4.21 -22.78
N PRO A 50 -3.95 3.39 -22.79
CA PRO A 50 -3.19 3.14 -24.01
C PRO A 50 -3.98 2.36 -25.06
N ILE A 51 -4.92 1.48 -24.67
CA ILE A 51 -5.81 0.79 -25.62
C ILE A 51 -6.69 1.82 -26.35
N LEU A 52 -7.31 2.74 -25.61
CA LEU A 52 -8.14 3.80 -26.16
C LEU A 52 -7.34 4.69 -27.12
N VAL A 53 -6.13 5.08 -26.73
CA VAL A 53 -5.21 5.83 -27.59
C VAL A 53 -4.88 5.05 -28.87
N GLY A 54 -4.63 3.75 -28.79
CA GLY A 54 -4.37 2.90 -29.95
C GLY A 54 -5.56 2.82 -30.92
N VAL A 55 -6.79 2.70 -30.38
CA VAL A 55 -8.03 2.73 -31.18
C VAL A 55 -8.17 4.07 -31.90
N ILE A 56 -7.92 5.17 -31.20
CA ILE A 56 -7.99 6.53 -31.76
C ILE A 56 -6.99 6.69 -32.92
N ILE A 57 -5.73 6.27 -32.73
CA ILE A 57 -4.71 6.35 -33.79
C ILE A 57 -5.09 5.51 -35.00
N ASN A 58 -5.61 4.29 -34.79
CA ASN A 58 -6.02 3.41 -35.89
C ASN A 58 -7.20 3.99 -36.68
N GLU A 59 -8.16 4.61 -36.00
CA GLU A 59 -9.31 5.24 -36.65
C GLU A 59 -8.91 6.50 -37.43
N LEU A 60 -8.02 7.32 -36.86
CA LEU A 60 -7.47 8.50 -37.54
C LEU A 60 -6.60 8.12 -38.75
N SER A 61 -5.93 6.97 -38.72
CA SER A 61 -5.04 6.52 -39.80
C SER A 61 -5.77 5.79 -40.94
N ARG A 62 -7.09 5.59 -40.84
CA ARG A 62 -7.94 4.97 -41.87
C ARG A 62 -8.31 5.95 -42.99
N ASP A 63 -7.32 6.57 -43.62
CA ASP A 63 -7.49 7.12 -44.98
C ASP A 63 -6.44 6.48 -45.90
N PRO A 64 -6.80 5.42 -46.65
CA PRO A 64 -5.88 4.67 -47.51
C PRO A 64 -5.32 5.49 -48.69
N ASP A 65 -5.97 6.59 -49.07
CA ASP A 65 -5.72 7.25 -50.35
C ASP A 65 -4.97 8.59 -50.24
N THR A 66 -5.03 9.27 -49.08
CA THR A 66 -4.44 10.61 -48.90
C THR A 66 -3.28 10.67 -47.90
N GLY A 67 -3.17 9.70 -46.98
CA GLY A 67 -2.19 9.72 -45.89
C GLY A 67 -2.35 10.90 -44.91
N VAL A 68 -3.42 11.68 -45.05
CA VAL A 68 -3.76 12.82 -44.20
C VAL A 68 -5.17 12.57 -43.70
N ALA A 69 -5.28 12.26 -42.40
CA ALA A 69 -6.56 12.27 -41.74
C ALA A 69 -7.17 13.67 -41.87
N ASP A 70 -8.39 13.79 -42.37
CA ASP A 70 -9.25 14.97 -42.17
C ASP A 70 -10.37 14.58 -41.19
N PRO A 71 -10.06 14.39 -39.90
CA PRO A 71 -11.04 13.92 -38.94
C PRO A 71 -11.89 15.11 -38.52
N ASP A 72 -13.21 14.94 -38.55
CA ASP A 72 -14.13 15.92 -38.00
C ASP A 72 -13.66 16.36 -36.60
N THR A 73 -13.55 17.68 -36.40
CA THR A 73 -13.05 18.25 -35.13
C THR A 73 -13.89 17.77 -33.94
N GLU A 74 -15.17 17.47 -34.16
CA GLU A 74 -16.08 16.88 -33.18
C GLU A 74 -15.67 15.47 -32.74
N VAL A 75 -15.20 14.63 -33.66
CA VAL A 75 -14.73 13.26 -33.37
C VAL A 75 -13.47 13.30 -32.53
N ILE A 76 -12.52 14.18 -32.87
CA ILE A 76 -11.30 14.39 -32.08
C ILE A 76 -11.67 14.88 -30.68
N ALA A 77 -12.56 15.88 -30.58
CA ALA A 77 -12.98 16.43 -29.29
C ALA A 77 -13.67 15.38 -28.40
N PHE A 78 -14.50 14.50 -28.98
CA PHE A 78 -15.13 13.40 -28.26
C PHE A 78 -14.09 12.44 -27.68
N TRP A 79 -13.11 11.99 -28.48
CA TRP A 79 -12.07 11.07 -28.03
C TRP A 79 -11.13 11.68 -26.99
N VAL A 80 -10.76 12.95 -27.15
CA VAL A 80 -10.01 13.70 -26.13
C VAL A 80 -10.81 13.77 -24.84
N GLY A 81 -12.10 14.06 -24.91
CA GLY A 81 -13.02 14.04 -23.77
C GLY A 81 -13.05 12.67 -23.08
N ALA A 82 -13.15 11.58 -23.86
CA ALA A 82 -13.14 10.22 -23.33
C ALA A 82 -11.83 9.87 -22.60
N ILE A 83 -10.67 10.27 -23.14
CA ILE A 83 -9.37 10.09 -22.48
C ILE A 83 -9.32 10.87 -21.17
N VAL A 84 -9.77 12.13 -21.16
CA VAL A 84 -9.77 12.97 -19.96
C VAL A 84 -10.67 12.34 -18.88
N VAL A 85 -11.89 11.93 -19.23
CA VAL A 85 -12.82 11.27 -18.31
C VAL A 85 -12.22 9.98 -17.75
N LEU A 86 -11.65 9.13 -18.60
CA LEU A 86 -10.99 7.90 -18.16
C LEU A 86 -9.80 8.18 -17.23
N GLY A 87 -9.01 9.20 -17.54
CA GLY A 87 -7.91 9.68 -16.71
C GLY A 87 -8.39 10.15 -15.33
N LEU A 88 -9.49 10.90 -15.27
CA LEU A 88 -10.11 11.34 -14.02
C LEU A 88 -10.65 10.17 -13.19
N VAL A 89 -11.31 9.20 -13.83
CA VAL A 89 -11.77 7.98 -13.16
C VAL A 89 -10.58 7.22 -12.56
N ARG A 90 -9.52 7.01 -13.34
CA ARG A 90 -8.29 6.37 -12.87
C ARG A 90 -7.69 7.13 -11.69
N ALA A 91 -7.61 8.46 -11.76
CA ALA A 91 -7.08 9.29 -10.69
C ALA A 91 -7.94 9.16 -9.42
N GLY A 92 -9.27 9.20 -9.54
CA GLY A 92 -10.20 9.01 -8.43
C GLY A 92 -10.02 7.65 -7.75
N LEU A 93 -9.93 6.57 -8.52
CA LEU A 93 -9.65 5.22 -8.00
C LEU A 93 -8.32 5.16 -7.26
N GLN A 94 -7.27 5.76 -7.84
CA GLN A 94 -5.93 5.77 -7.24
C GLN A 94 -5.88 6.59 -5.93
N VAL A 95 -6.55 7.74 -5.88
CA VAL A 95 -6.65 8.57 -4.67
C VAL A 95 -7.46 7.84 -3.60
N GLY A 96 -8.62 7.29 -3.97
CA GLY A 96 -9.46 6.52 -3.04
C GLY A 96 -8.68 5.35 -2.43
N ARG A 97 -7.98 4.57 -3.27
CA ARG A 97 -7.09 3.50 -2.83
C ARG A 97 -6.05 4.04 -1.84
N ARG A 98 -5.33 5.10 -2.19
CA ARG A 98 -4.23 5.67 -1.39
C ARG A 98 -4.70 6.15 -0.02
N LEU A 99 -5.86 6.81 0.04
CA LEU A 99 -6.44 7.29 1.30
C LEU A 99 -6.85 6.13 2.21
N LEU A 100 -7.45 5.09 1.64
CA LEU A 100 -7.92 3.94 2.40
C LEU A 100 -6.75 3.11 2.93
N SER A 101 -5.77 2.81 2.07
CA SER A 101 -4.50 2.17 2.43
C SER A 101 -3.73 2.95 3.50
N GLY A 102 -3.68 4.28 3.41
CA GLY A 102 -3.03 5.12 4.42
C GLY A 102 -3.72 5.06 5.78
N ARG A 103 -5.07 5.10 5.80
CA ARG A 103 -5.84 4.95 7.03
C ARG A 103 -5.65 3.58 7.69
N GLN A 104 -5.59 2.51 6.89
CA GLN A 104 -5.32 1.15 7.39
C GLN A 104 -3.95 1.06 8.05
N ALA A 105 -2.90 1.59 7.40
CA ALA A 105 -1.54 1.57 7.94
C ALA A 105 -1.42 2.35 9.27
N LEU A 106 -2.06 3.53 9.36
CA LEU A 106 -2.10 4.32 10.59
C LEU A 106 -2.90 3.63 11.71
N GLY A 107 -4.02 2.98 11.36
CA GLY A 107 -4.81 2.21 12.31
C GLY A 107 -4.03 1.05 12.93
N VAL A 108 -3.34 0.25 12.10
CA VAL A 108 -2.47 -0.84 12.56
C VAL A 108 -1.35 -0.32 13.47
N GLU A 109 -0.73 0.82 13.11
CA GLU A 109 0.28 1.43 13.96
C GLU A 109 -0.28 1.88 15.32
N TYR A 110 -1.48 2.44 15.32
CA TYR A 110 -2.16 2.87 16.54
C TYR A 110 -2.42 1.67 17.46
N ASP A 111 -3.00 0.58 16.93
CA ASP A 111 -3.30 -0.63 17.70
C ASP A 111 -2.01 -1.26 18.28
N LEU A 112 -0.93 -1.32 17.48
CA LEU A 112 0.36 -1.82 17.94
C LEU A 112 0.94 -0.97 19.08
N ARG A 113 0.84 0.36 18.98
CA ARG A 113 1.32 1.28 20.02
C ARG A 113 0.50 1.12 21.30
N ASP A 114 -0.82 1.02 21.17
CA ASP A 114 -1.72 0.86 22.32
C ASP A 114 -1.41 -0.42 23.11
N ASP A 115 -1.25 -1.55 22.42
CA ASP A 115 -0.88 -2.83 23.05
C ASP A 115 0.48 -2.77 23.76
N VAL A 116 1.48 -2.14 23.13
CA VAL A 116 2.83 -1.99 23.73
C VAL A 116 2.80 -1.09 24.95
N TYR A 117 2.10 0.04 24.88
CA TYR A 117 1.97 0.96 26.01
C TYR A 117 1.19 0.32 27.16
N ALA A 118 0.09 -0.38 26.87
CA ALA A 118 -0.67 -1.13 27.86
C ALA A 118 0.18 -2.19 28.57
N HIS A 119 1.12 -2.82 27.86
CA HIS A 119 2.06 -3.75 28.45
C HIS A 119 3.09 -3.06 29.36
N PHE A 120 3.66 -1.93 28.92
CA PHE A 120 4.60 -1.16 29.74
C PHE A 120 3.96 -0.68 31.05
N LEU A 121 2.72 -0.21 31.02
CA LEU A 121 2.03 0.25 32.23
C LEU A 121 1.79 -0.85 33.28
N ARG A 122 1.90 -2.14 32.91
CA ARG A 122 1.73 -3.28 33.82
C ARG A 122 3.05 -3.84 34.37
N LEU A 123 4.18 -3.32 33.91
CA LEU A 123 5.51 -3.79 34.30
C LEU A 123 5.88 -3.27 35.71
N SER A 124 6.65 -4.08 36.46
CA SER A 124 7.08 -3.73 37.81
C SER A 124 8.23 -2.70 37.80
N PHE A 125 8.35 -1.92 38.88
CA PHE A 125 9.44 -0.95 39.06
C PHE A 125 10.84 -1.57 38.85
N GLY A 126 11.07 -2.79 39.34
CA GLY A 126 12.36 -3.48 39.17
C GLY A 126 12.71 -3.86 37.72
N PHE A 127 11.76 -3.81 36.78
CA PHE A 127 12.06 -3.91 35.35
C PHE A 127 12.68 -2.61 34.82
N TYR A 128 12.18 -1.47 35.28
CA TYR A 128 12.63 -0.14 34.86
C TYR A 128 13.99 0.24 35.44
N ASP A 129 14.36 -0.28 36.62
CA ASP A 129 15.72 -0.12 37.16
C ASP A 129 16.79 -0.80 36.31
N ARG A 130 16.41 -1.82 35.53
CA ARG A 130 17.32 -2.58 34.65
C ARG A 130 17.24 -2.17 33.18
N SER A 131 16.22 -1.39 32.80
CA SER A 131 15.93 -1.07 31.41
C SER A 131 15.79 0.44 31.23
N GLN A 132 16.65 1.04 30.42
CA GLN A 132 16.63 2.48 30.19
C GLN A 132 15.32 2.87 29.47
N VAL A 133 14.49 3.70 30.13
CA VAL A 133 13.17 4.14 29.62
C VAL A 133 13.26 4.71 28.20
N GLY A 134 14.34 5.44 27.88
CA GLY A 134 14.57 5.97 26.53
C GLY A 134 14.70 4.88 25.44
N GLN A 135 15.30 3.73 25.75
CA GLN A 135 15.40 2.62 24.81
C GLN A 135 14.04 1.94 24.59
N LEU A 136 13.22 1.81 25.64
CA LEU A 136 11.86 1.28 25.54
C LEU A 136 10.98 2.16 24.64
N MET A 137 11.03 3.48 24.84
CA MET A 137 10.29 4.44 24.01
C MET A 137 10.78 4.45 22.57
N SER A 138 12.10 4.34 22.35
CA SER A 138 12.69 4.23 21.02
C SER A 138 12.17 2.99 20.29
N ARG A 139 12.18 1.81 20.93
CA ARG A 139 11.64 0.57 20.35
C ARG A 139 10.13 0.68 20.07
N ALA A 140 9.36 1.24 21.00
CA ALA A 140 7.92 1.45 20.81
C ALA A 140 7.60 2.42 19.67
N THR A 141 8.53 3.29 19.28
CA THR A 141 8.28 4.26 18.20
C THR A 141 8.90 3.80 16.89
N ILE A 142 10.21 3.58 16.88
CA ILE A 142 11.02 3.28 15.68
C ILE A 142 10.76 1.85 15.19
N ASP A 143 10.74 0.86 16.07
CA ASP A 143 10.54 -0.53 15.63
C ASP A 143 9.10 -0.73 15.15
N LEU A 144 8.11 -0.13 15.84
CA LEU A 144 6.71 -0.17 15.40
C LEU A 144 6.50 0.58 14.07
N GLN A 145 7.18 1.70 13.86
CA GLN A 145 7.15 2.40 12.59
C GLN A 145 7.76 1.54 11.46
N SER A 146 8.83 0.80 11.74
CA SER A 146 9.42 -0.16 10.80
C SER A 146 8.44 -1.27 10.44
N VAL A 147 7.74 -1.83 11.43
CA VAL A 147 6.67 -2.83 11.20
C VAL A 147 5.53 -2.24 10.36
N ARG A 148 5.10 -1.01 10.65
CA ARG A 148 4.09 -0.30 9.86
C ARG A 148 4.53 -0.13 8.42
N PHE A 149 5.78 0.26 8.16
CA PHE A 149 6.27 0.42 6.79
C PHE A 149 6.34 -0.92 6.07
N PHE A 150 6.75 -1.99 6.74
CA PHE A 150 6.73 -3.32 6.18
C PHE A 150 5.30 -3.80 5.84
N LEU A 151 4.34 -3.64 6.76
CA LEU A 151 2.93 -3.99 6.50
C LEU A 151 2.30 -3.06 5.45
N GLY A 152 2.56 -1.77 5.53
CA GLY A 152 2.07 -0.74 4.63
C GLY A 152 2.60 -0.95 3.21
N TYR A 153 3.91 -0.78 3.01
CA TYR A 153 4.50 -0.90 1.68
C TYR A 153 4.51 -2.33 1.15
N GLY A 154 4.75 -3.33 2.00
CA GLY A 154 4.87 -4.72 1.59
C GLY A 154 3.53 -5.44 1.35
N LEU A 155 2.45 -5.04 2.02
CA LEU A 155 1.15 -5.73 1.91
C LEU A 155 -0.01 -4.82 1.48
N ILE A 156 0.00 -3.53 1.81
CA ILE A 156 -1.17 -2.64 1.60
C ILE A 156 -1.01 -1.74 0.35
N PHE A 157 0.22 -1.35 0.01
CA PHE A 157 0.51 -0.38 -1.07
C PHE A 157 1.10 -1.00 -2.35
N PHE A 158 1.13 -2.33 -2.49
CA PHE A 158 1.77 -3.02 -3.63
C PHE A 158 1.16 -2.73 -5.01
#